data_AF-A0A354WFI0-F1
#
_entry.id   AF-A0A354WFI0-F1
#
_cell.length_a   1.000
_cell.length_b   1.000
_cell.length_c   1.000
_cell.angle_alpha   90.00
_cell.angle_beta   90.00
_cell.angle_gamma   90.00
#
_symmetry.space_group_name_H-M   'P 1'
#
loop_
_entity.id
_entity.type
_entity.pdbx_description
1 polymer ?
#
loop_
_entity_poly.entity_id
_entity_poly.type
_entity_poly.pdbx_seq_one_letter_code
_entity_poly.pdbx_strand_id
1 'polypeptide(L)'
;MNADTYILQLPHVLLKSKELLPEDSGIYYVIDENELIWYIGKAKNIKTRWSGKTHHRIIQLGSQKRKVFHIYFEIISPDQLTQVEKARIEQYKPQLNGSKVTAKTIRPAETLLRETLNSLSEYIIIIGIEPPRKDDPVYIEKCNKFGSNWRILKKVLPLPIIHLCIDLTNIYNNTEDSRAAELAIDKAFSSRKAYSHQWESRKTESTSIRLLVNGYAVEVYDISKEAITLITGYEFTTLAGVPVRVINSESLQAIKKYCGQSSYSIFNLNDDSEFSQFCNHPLKQLLFYQKDPIKILFNESINSRSIDDNIKQFEEEYKLKKRGFDSRSNQTKYDISDILVKRGIDLKCYSTHPYIKDYSDKRIYLHIKSFSINLYEPTGQKNYISENGEKVTTSIVHSIQGSKGSFRQGSDLNLFPYQNVYMLTSVEREAWLLFEHYLSDFARVTLSEDDGYISRVYVSAKKCIKPAQVKISLGNQRTFTIPFGPSETIVKYDQVRKTMIESLKNSGLPDLKISFSSESISQCPLNNNISSRLSISDRSDLVSDLVLEY
;
A
#
# COMPACT_ATOMS: atom_id res chain seq x y z
N MET A 1 -42.24 -22.94 10.16
CA MET A 1 -43.28 -23.96 10.35
C MET A 1 -43.00 -24.64 11.68
N ASN A 2 -44.03 -24.97 12.45
CA ASN A 2 -43.84 -25.65 13.72
C ASN A 2 -43.47 -27.12 13.47
N ALA A 3 -42.76 -27.72 14.43
CA ALA A 3 -42.47 -29.13 14.48
C ALA A 3 -43.77 -29.91 14.62
N ASP A 4 -43.89 -31.01 13.87
CA ASP A 4 -45.00 -31.94 14.05
C ASP A 4 -44.67 -32.99 15.10
N THR A 5 -45.65 -33.83 15.42
CA THR A 5 -45.51 -34.92 16.39
C THR A 5 -44.36 -35.88 16.03
N TYR A 6 -44.08 -36.07 14.73
CA TYR A 6 -42.96 -36.90 14.29
C TYR A 6 -41.62 -36.35 14.76
N ILE A 7 -41.34 -35.06 14.51
CA ILE A 7 -40.06 -34.45 14.91
C ILE A 7 -39.93 -34.39 16.44
N LEU A 8 -41.01 -34.03 17.15
CA LEU A 8 -40.99 -33.89 18.61
C LEU A 8 -40.75 -35.21 19.37
N GLN A 9 -40.94 -36.35 18.70
CA GLN A 9 -40.62 -37.68 19.24
C GLN A 9 -39.17 -38.13 18.97
N LEU A 10 -38.40 -37.40 18.17
CA LEU A 10 -37.00 -37.74 17.87
C LEU A 10 -36.09 -37.50 19.09
N PRO A 11 -34.98 -38.25 19.20
CA PRO A 11 -33.91 -37.93 20.14
C PRO A 11 -33.40 -36.51 19.93
N HIS A 12 -33.12 -35.80 21.02
CA HIS A 12 -32.65 -34.43 20.96
C HIS A 12 -31.69 -34.08 22.09
N VAL A 13 -30.92 -33.02 21.88
CA VAL A 13 -30.07 -32.40 22.89
C VAL A 13 -30.26 -30.88 22.87
N LEU A 14 -29.97 -30.22 23.99
CA LEU A 14 -29.86 -28.76 24.00
C LEU A 14 -28.69 -28.33 23.10
N LEU A 15 -28.84 -27.23 22.34
CA LEU A 15 -27.77 -26.67 21.50
C LEU A 15 -26.50 -26.33 22.31
N LYS A 16 -26.67 -25.97 23.59
CA LYS A 16 -25.55 -25.73 24.52
C LYS A 16 -24.77 -27.02 24.84
N SER A 17 -25.42 -28.18 24.77
CA SER A 17 -24.89 -29.51 25.07
C SER A 17 -24.66 -30.35 23.80
N LYS A 18 -24.37 -29.71 22.67
CA LYS A 18 -24.18 -30.34 21.35
C LYS A 18 -23.02 -31.35 21.29
N GLU A 19 -22.13 -31.35 22.28
CA GLU A 19 -21.11 -32.38 22.45
C GLU A 19 -21.68 -33.77 22.72
N LEU A 20 -22.93 -33.87 23.16
CA LEU A 20 -23.65 -35.12 23.41
C LEU A 20 -24.33 -35.69 22.14
N LEU A 21 -24.16 -35.06 20.98
CA LEU A 21 -24.70 -35.56 19.71
C LEU A 21 -24.02 -36.88 19.30
N PRO A 22 -24.71 -37.75 18.54
CA PRO A 22 -24.16 -39.01 18.08
C PRO A 22 -23.08 -38.82 16.99
N GLU A 23 -22.18 -39.80 16.88
CA GLU A 23 -21.13 -39.86 15.85
C GLU A 23 -21.60 -40.48 14.53
N ASP A 24 -22.90 -40.76 14.44
CA ASP A 24 -23.58 -41.33 13.29
C ASP A 24 -23.95 -40.30 12.21
N SER A 25 -24.30 -40.82 11.02
CA SER A 25 -24.87 -40.03 9.94
C SER A 25 -26.37 -39.81 10.15
N GLY A 26 -26.85 -38.62 9.79
CA GLY A 26 -28.28 -38.33 9.92
C GLY A 26 -28.70 -36.93 9.51
N ILE A 27 -29.99 -36.67 9.70
CA ILE A 27 -30.61 -35.35 9.54
C ILE A 27 -30.84 -34.76 10.92
N TYR A 28 -30.54 -33.47 11.07
CA TYR A 28 -30.76 -32.75 12.31
C TYR A 28 -31.68 -31.54 12.10
N TYR A 29 -32.48 -31.25 13.10
CA TYR A 29 -33.49 -30.19 13.14
C TYR A 29 -33.18 -29.27 14.31
N VAL A 30 -33.02 -27.98 14.04
CA VAL A 30 -32.84 -26.96 15.07
C VAL A 30 -34.18 -26.31 15.35
N ILE A 31 -34.66 -26.47 16.57
CA ILE A 31 -36.01 -26.09 17.00
C ILE A 31 -35.90 -25.21 18.24
N ASP A 32 -36.70 -24.15 18.31
CA ASP A 32 -36.73 -23.28 19.49
C ASP A 32 -37.77 -23.73 20.53
N GLU A 33 -37.88 -22.97 21.63
CA GLU A 33 -38.83 -23.23 22.71
C GLU A 33 -40.32 -23.13 22.32
N ASN A 34 -40.64 -22.57 21.15
CA ASN A 34 -42.00 -22.46 20.62
C ASN A 34 -42.25 -23.50 19.52
N GLU A 35 -41.44 -24.56 19.49
CA GLU A 35 -41.50 -25.65 18.51
C GLU A 35 -41.30 -25.18 17.07
N LEU A 36 -40.76 -23.97 16.83
CA LEU A 36 -40.52 -23.47 15.49
C LEU A 36 -39.25 -24.12 14.91
N ILE A 37 -39.33 -24.68 13.71
CA ILE A 37 -38.15 -25.23 13.01
C ILE A 37 -37.38 -24.09 12.34
N TRP A 38 -36.16 -23.84 12.82
CA TRP A 38 -35.27 -22.81 12.30
C TRP A 38 -34.39 -23.30 11.17
N TYR A 39 -33.84 -24.51 11.31
CA TYR A 39 -32.84 -25.04 10.38
C TYR A 39 -32.90 -26.57 10.33
N ILE A 40 -32.76 -27.12 9.14
CA ILE A 40 -32.60 -28.55 8.89
C ILE A 40 -31.28 -28.75 8.14
N GLY A 41 -30.48 -29.72 8.53
CA GLY A 41 -29.26 -30.04 7.81
C GLY A 41 -28.91 -31.52 7.90
N LYS A 42 -28.02 -31.97 7.03
CA LYS A 42 -27.44 -33.32 7.06
C LYS A 42 -25.99 -33.33 7.54
N ALA A 43 -25.56 -34.48 8.08
CA ALA A 43 -24.16 -34.75 8.36
C ALA A 43 -23.83 -36.24 8.21
N LYS A 44 -22.59 -36.55 7.81
CA LYS A 44 -22.05 -37.93 7.90
C LYS A 44 -21.67 -38.32 9.34
N ASN A 45 -21.43 -37.32 10.19
CA ASN A 45 -21.18 -37.46 11.62
C ASN A 45 -21.74 -36.20 12.28
N ILE A 46 -22.89 -36.32 12.96
CA ILE A 46 -23.64 -35.17 13.49
C ILE A 46 -22.81 -34.43 14.54
N LYS A 47 -22.17 -35.14 15.48
CA LYS A 47 -21.30 -34.57 16.50
C LYS A 47 -20.18 -33.72 15.92
N THR A 48 -19.44 -34.25 14.94
CA THR A 48 -18.31 -33.56 14.28
C THR A 48 -18.78 -32.32 13.52
N ARG A 49 -19.97 -32.40 12.88
CA ARG A 49 -20.56 -31.26 12.18
C ARG A 49 -20.84 -30.07 13.11
N TRP A 50 -21.27 -30.36 14.34
CA TRP A 50 -21.63 -29.36 15.34
C TRP A 50 -20.48 -28.96 16.27
N SER A 51 -19.45 -29.80 16.42
CA SER A 51 -18.22 -29.47 17.16
C SER A 51 -17.24 -28.62 16.35
N GLY A 52 -17.33 -28.66 15.01
CA GLY A 52 -16.47 -27.88 14.12
C GLY A 52 -16.64 -26.36 14.24
N LYS A 53 -15.52 -25.62 14.17
CA LYS A 53 -15.47 -24.14 14.11
C LYS A 53 -16.21 -23.54 12.90
N THR A 54 -16.64 -24.37 11.95
CA THR A 54 -17.18 -23.99 10.65
C THR A 54 -18.71 -24.07 10.55
N HIS A 55 -19.44 -24.44 11.62
CA HIS A 55 -20.90 -24.48 11.55
C HIS A 55 -21.52 -23.07 11.51
N HIS A 56 -21.54 -22.46 10.32
CA HIS A 56 -21.89 -21.04 10.11
C HIS A 56 -23.29 -20.64 10.65
N ARG A 57 -24.22 -21.59 10.78
CA ARG A 57 -25.56 -21.33 11.31
C ARG A 57 -25.59 -21.11 12.83
N ILE A 58 -24.56 -21.52 13.59
CA ILE A 58 -24.53 -21.31 15.05
C ILE A 58 -24.55 -19.83 15.42
N ILE A 59 -23.95 -18.97 14.57
CA ILE A 59 -23.90 -17.52 14.78
C ILE A 59 -25.28 -16.90 14.55
N GLN A 60 -25.98 -17.33 13.51
CA GLN A 60 -27.34 -16.85 13.20
C GLN A 60 -28.37 -17.30 14.23
N LEU A 61 -28.17 -18.48 14.82
CA LEU A 61 -28.95 -18.94 15.97
C LEU A 61 -28.62 -18.10 17.21
N GLY A 62 -27.32 -17.85 17.46
CA GLY A 62 -26.87 -17.01 18.57
C GLY A 62 -27.32 -15.55 18.49
N SER A 63 -27.62 -15.01 17.30
CA SER A 63 -28.20 -13.67 17.16
C SER A 63 -29.66 -13.58 17.59
N GLN A 64 -30.36 -14.71 17.72
CA GLN A 64 -31.73 -14.78 18.24
C GLN A 64 -31.68 -14.74 19.78
N LYS A 65 -31.34 -13.56 20.33
CA LYS A 65 -31.22 -13.36 21.78
C LYS A 65 -32.49 -13.85 22.48
N ARG A 66 -32.31 -14.53 23.61
CA ARG A 66 -33.37 -15.07 24.51
C ARG A 66 -34.08 -16.34 24.06
N LYS A 67 -33.69 -16.96 22.94
CA LYS A 67 -34.21 -18.27 22.53
C LYS A 67 -33.37 -19.43 23.05
N VAL A 68 -34.03 -20.54 23.38
CA VAL A 68 -33.41 -21.83 23.74
C VAL A 68 -33.62 -22.77 22.58
N PHE A 69 -32.52 -23.25 22.01
CA PHE A 69 -32.56 -24.16 20.87
C PHE A 69 -32.27 -25.60 21.29
N HIS A 70 -33.00 -26.53 20.70
CA HIS A 70 -32.78 -27.97 20.75
C HIS A 70 -32.36 -28.45 19.36
N ILE A 71 -31.49 -29.46 19.33
CA ILE A 71 -31.09 -30.18 18.12
C ILE A 71 -31.73 -31.55 18.19
N TYR A 72 -32.82 -31.75 17.46
CA TYR A 72 -33.42 -33.06 17.24
C TYR A 72 -32.68 -33.75 16.09
N PHE A 73 -32.60 -35.07 16.10
CA PHE A 73 -31.92 -35.80 15.04
C PHE A 73 -32.55 -37.16 14.72
N GLU A 74 -32.46 -37.55 13.45
CA GLU A 74 -32.80 -38.88 12.96
C GLU A 74 -31.56 -39.50 12.30
N ILE A 75 -31.25 -40.76 12.64
CA ILE A 75 -30.11 -41.49 12.04
C ILE A 75 -30.54 -42.00 10.66
N ILE A 76 -29.76 -41.65 9.64
CA ILE A 76 -30.06 -41.93 8.24
C ILE A 76 -28.79 -42.44 7.56
N SER A 77 -28.94 -43.44 6.70
CA SER A 77 -27.82 -43.98 5.92
C SER A 77 -27.15 -42.87 5.08
N PRO A 78 -25.81 -42.84 4.97
CA PRO A 78 -25.08 -41.81 4.22
C PRO A 78 -25.58 -41.60 2.79
N ASP A 79 -26.03 -42.66 2.13
CA ASP A 79 -26.49 -42.63 0.74
C ASP A 79 -27.84 -41.92 0.57
N GLN A 80 -28.65 -41.85 1.63
CA GLN A 80 -29.98 -41.25 1.62
C GLN A 80 -29.99 -39.80 2.11
N LEU A 81 -28.91 -39.32 2.75
CA LEU A 81 -28.88 -38.02 3.42
C LEU A 81 -29.33 -36.85 2.53
N THR A 82 -28.90 -36.82 1.27
CA THR A 82 -29.23 -35.72 0.35
C THR A 82 -30.71 -35.72 -0.03
N GLN A 83 -31.26 -36.90 -0.29
CA GLN A 83 -32.67 -37.03 -0.65
C GLN A 83 -33.57 -36.66 0.55
N VAL A 84 -33.25 -37.19 1.73
CA VAL A 84 -34.04 -36.93 2.95
C VAL A 84 -33.94 -35.46 3.36
N GLU A 85 -32.74 -34.86 3.38
CA GLU A 85 -32.56 -33.43 3.69
C GLU A 85 -33.42 -32.55 2.77
N LYS A 86 -33.39 -32.81 1.46
CA LYS A 86 -34.17 -32.04 0.49
C LYS A 86 -35.67 -32.17 0.77
N ALA A 87 -36.16 -33.39 0.98
CA ALA A 87 -37.57 -33.64 1.27
C ALA A 87 -38.01 -32.92 2.56
N ARG A 88 -37.19 -32.96 3.62
CA ARG A 88 -37.49 -32.29 4.89
C ARG A 88 -37.47 -30.76 4.78
N ILE A 89 -36.50 -30.20 4.06
CA ILE A 89 -36.45 -28.75 3.81
C ILE A 89 -37.68 -28.30 3.01
N GLU A 90 -38.08 -29.06 2.01
CA GLU A 90 -39.27 -28.76 1.19
C GLU A 90 -40.56 -28.86 2.00
N GLN A 91 -40.68 -29.88 2.85
CA GLN A 91 -41.82 -30.11 3.73
C GLN A 91 -41.99 -28.98 4.77
N TYR A 92 -40.92 -28.63 5.49
CA TYR A 92 -41.02 -27.74 6.66
C TYR A 92 -40.66 -26.28 6.37
N LYS A 93 -40.07 -25.99 5.20
CA LYS A 93 -39.60 -24.65 4.77
C LYS A 93 -38.91 -23.85 5.89
N PRO A 94 -37.84 -24.37 6.54
CA PRO A 94 -37.23 -23.70 7.68
C PRO A 94 -36.63 -22.35 7.28
N GLN A 95 -36.77 -21.35 8.16
CA GLN A 95 -36.39 -19.97 7.85
C GLN A 95 -34.91 -19.83 7.46
N LEU A 96 -34.01 -20.56 8.13
CA LEU A 96 -32.58 -20.43 7.86
C LEU A 96 -32.13 -21.20 6.62
N ASN A 97 -32.84 -22.23 6.15
CA ASN A 97 -32.38 -23.01 4.99
C ASN A 97 -32.35 -22.18 3.69
N GLY A 98 -33.29 -21.25 3.51
CA GLY A 98 -33.32 -20.34 2.36
C GLY A 98 -32.59 -19.01 2.58
N SER A 99 -32.18 -18.69 3.81
CA SER A 99 -31.49 -17.43 4.08
C SER A 99 -30.03 -17.49 3.63
N LYS A 100 -29.54 -16.38 3.07
CA LYS A 100 -28.12 -16.21 2.76
C LYS A 100 -27.32 -16.51 4.02
N VAL A 101 -26.46 -17.51 3.98
CA VAL A 101 -25.48 -17.73 5.03
C VAL A 101 -24.64 -16.47 5.06
N THR A 102 -24.81 -15.64 6.09
CA THR A 102 -23.82 -14.63 6.41
C THR A 102 -22.58 -15.42 6.80
N ALA A 103 -21.73 -15.73 5.82
CA ALA A 103 -20.38 -16.18 6.10
C ALA A 103 -19.86 -15.16 7.12
N LYS A 104 -19.42 -15.65 8.29
CA LYS A 104 -18.78 -14.80 9.30
C LYS A 104 -17.85 -13.92 8.49
N THR A 105 -18.04 -12.60 8.50
CA THR A 105 -17.04 -11.70 7.97
C THR A 105 -15.84 -12.00 8.84
N ILE A 106 -14.99 -12.92 8.37
CA ILE A 106 -13.67 -13.19 8.94
C ILE A 106 -13.12 -11.78 9.04
N ARG A 107 -12.86 -11.30 10.25
CA ARG A 107 -12.29 -9.98 10.42
C ARG A 107 -10.84 -10.14 10.02
N PRO A 108 -10.49 -9.86 8.76
CA PRO A 108 -9.20 -10.25 8.23
C PRO A 108 -8.11 -9.51 9.01
N ALA A 109 -8.41 -8.33 9.54
CA ALA A 109 -7.56 -7.58 10.47
C ALA A 109 -6.99 -8.41 11.62
N GLU A 110 -7.76 -9.31 12.27
CA GLU A 110 -7.20 -10.12 13.35
C GLU A 110 -6.18 -11.13 12.81
N THR A 111 -6.50 -11.83 11.72
CA THR A 111 -5.59 -12.77 11.06
C THR A 111 -4.37 -12.07 10.47
N LEU A 112 -4.56 -10.90 9.84
CA LEU A 112 -3.51 -10.06 9.27
C LEU A 112 -2.56 -9.57 10.37
N LEU A 113 -3.08 -9.07 11.50
CA LEU A 113 -2.26 -8.66 12.63
C LEU A 113 -1.37 -9.82 13.08
N ARG A 114 -1.96 -10.98 13.34
CA ARG A 114 -1.22 -12.14 13.84
C ARG A 114 -0.21 -12.67 12.82
N GLU A 115 -0.51 -12.64 11.52
CA GLU A 115 0.44 -12.99 10.45
C GLU A 115 1.63 -12.02 10.41
N THR A 116 1.36 -10.72 10.46
CA THR A 116 2.39 -9.68 10.52
C THR A 116 3.25 -9.81 11.78
N LEU A 117 2.62 -9.99 12.95
CA LEU A 117 3.33 -10.18 14.21
C LEU A 117 4.18 -11.44 14.20
N ASN A 118 3.67 -12.57 13.71
CA ASN A 118 4.47 -13.79 13.60
C ASN A 118 5.68 -13.59 12.68
N SER A 119 5.48 -12.94 11.53
CA SER A 119 6.56 -12.69 10.57
C SER A 119 7.63 -11.75 11.13
N LEU A 120 7.25 -10.77 11.97
CA LEU A 120 8.13 -9.69 12.44
C LEU A 120 8.47 -9.77 13.94
N SER A 121 8.09 -10.85 14.63
CA SER A 121 8.12 -10.95 16.10
C SER A 121 9.50 -10.67 16.72
N GLU A 122 10.57 -11.09 16.04
CA GLU A 122 11.97 -10.88 16.46
C GLU A 122 12.46 -9.44 16.32
N TYR A 123 11.72 -8.60 15.58
CA TYR A 123 12.08 -7.22 15.27
C TYR A 123 11.02 -6.21 15.74
N ILE A 124 9.86 -6.69 16.21
CA ILE A 124 8.81 -5.85 16.79
C ILE A 124 8.97 -5.71 18.30
N ILE A 125 8.68 -4.51 18.79
CA ILE A 125 8.58 -4.18 20.21
C ILE A 125 7.33 -3.33 20.43
N ILE A 126 6.53 -3.67 21.44
CA ILE A 126 5.45 -2.80 21.93
C ILE A 126 6.05 -1.76 22.86
N ILE A 127 5.78 -0.48 22.58
CA ILE A 127 6.22 0.61 23.45
C ILE A 127 5.15 1.04 24.46
N GLY A 128 3.87 0.86 24.15
CA GLY A 128 2.78 1.22 25.05
C GLY A 128 1.42 1.31 24.38
N ILE A 129 0.42 1.73 25.18
CA ILE A 129 -0.95 1.96 24.72
C ILE A 129 -1.30 3.44 24.96
N GLU A 130 -1.64 4.16 23.90
CA GLU A 130 -2.18 5.52 23.98
C GLU A 130 -3.70 5.45 24.24
N PRO A 131 -4.23 6.28 25.16
CA PRO A 131 -5.67 6.46 25.33
C PRO A 131 -6.36 6.99 24.05
N PRO A 132 -7.70 6.93 23.96
CA PRO A 132 -8.43 7.51 22.84
C PRO A 132 -8.15 9.01 22.63
N ARG A 133 -7.70 9.37 21.42
CA ARG A 133 -7.39 10.77 21.04
C ARG A 133 -8.59 11.72 21.05
N LYS A 134 -9.83 11.19 21.00
CA LYS A 134 -11.06 12.00 21.06
C LYS A 134 -11.15 12.87 22.32
N ASP A 135 -10.46 12.48 23.39
CA ASP A 135 -10.52 13.15 24.69
C ASP A 135 -9.40 14.21 24.83
N ASP A 136 -8.64 14.47 23.76
CA ASP A 136 -7.53 15.43 23.72
C ASP A 136 -7.72 16.49 22.60
N PRO A 137 -8.51 17.54 22.86
CA PRO A 137 -8.81 18.56 21.87
C PRO A 137 -7.57 19.35 21.44
N VAL A 138 -6.61 19.55 22.35
CA VAL A 138 -5.35 20.27 22.07
C VAL A 138 -4.53 19.50 21.05
N TYR A 139 -4.44 18.18 21.19
CA TYR A 139 -3.75 17.34 20.21
C TYR A 139 -4.43 17.34 18.84
N ILE A 140 -5.78 17.34 18.82
CA ILE A 140 -6.56 17.39 17.58
C ILE A 140 -6.30 18.71 16.82
N GLU A 141 -6.30 19.84 17.53
CA GLU A 141 -5.99 21.14 16.96
C GLU A 141 -4.58 21.17 16.36
N LYS A 142 -3.58 20.68 17.10
CA LYS A 142 -2.20 20.57 16.60
C LYS A 142 -2.09 19.65 15.38
N CYS A 143 -2.83 18.54 15.36
CA CYS A 143 -2.87 17.67 14.19
C CYS A 143 -3.38 18.41 12.93
N ASN A 144 -4.41 19.25 13.08
CA ASN A 144 -4.90 20.07 11.97
C ASN A 144 -3.85 21.11 11.54
N LYS A 145 -3.26 21.84 12.50
CA LYS A 145 -2.21 22.85 12.26
C LYS A 145 -1.02 22.28 11.48
N PHE A 146 -0.55 21.09 11.86
CA PHE A 146 0.61 20.44 11.24
C PHE A 146 0.26 19.45 10.11
N GLY A 147 -0.97 19.46 9.59
CA GLY A 147 -1.38 18.62 8.46
C GLY A 147 -1.30 17.10 8.73
N SER A 148 -1.46 16.70 9.99
CA SER A 148 -1.36 15.31 10.49
C SER A 148 -2.73 14.64 10.66
N ASN A 149 -3.69 14.98 9.79
CA ASN A 149 -5.09 14.54 9.85
C ASN A 149 -5.27 13.00 9.87
N TRP A 150 -4.26 12.25 9.41
CA TRP A 150 -4.28 10.78 9.45
C TRP A 150 -4.36 10.24 10.88
N ARG A 151 -3.85 10.97 11.89
CA ARG A 151 -3.88 10.61 13.32
C ARG A 151 -5.25 10.82 13.99
N ILE A 152 -6.09 11.66 13.39
CA ILE A 152 -7.39 12.11 13.94
C ILE A 152 -8.57 11.74 13.03
N LEU A 153 -8.43 10.67 12.24
CA LEU A 153 -9.56 10.16 11.47
C LEU A 153 -10.71 9.78 12.42
N LYS A 154 -11.95 10.12 12.05
CA LYS A 154 -13.15 9.89 12.87
C LYS A 154 -13.27 8.45 13.42
N LYS A 155 -12.84 7.46 12.65
CA LYS A 155 -12.85 6.03 13.02
C LYS A 155 -11.74 5.62 14.01
N VAL A 156 -10.69 6.42 14.14
CA VAL A 156 -9.51 6.17 15.00
C VAL A 156 -9.62 6.93 16.31
N LEU A 157 -10.13 8.16 16.28
CA LEU A 157 -10.31 9.02 17.46
C LEU A 157 -10.87 8.31 18.72
N PRO A 158 -11.93 7.47 18.63
CA PRO A 158 -12.49 6.84 19.82
C PRO A 158 -11.74 5.59 20.31
N LEU A 159 -10.70 5.15 19.60
CA LEU A 159 -10.02 3.89 19.87
C LEU A 159 -8.74 4.12 20.68
N PRO A 160 -8.44 3.29 21.69
CA PRO A 160 -7.08 3.17 22.22
C PRO A 160 -6.13 2.66 21.13
N ILE A 161 -4.88 3.10 21.20
CA ILE A 161 -3.89 2.85 20.16
C ILE A 161 -2.71 2.08 20.73
N ILE A 162 -2.44 0.90 20.18
CA ILE A 162 -1.28 0.09 20.53
C ILE A 162 -0.16 0.50 19.59
N HIS A 163 0.94 1.00 20.17
CA HIS A 163 2.10 1.44 19.41
C HIS A 163 3.13 0.32 19.31
N LEU A 164 3.43 -0.08 18.09
CA LEU A 164 4.45 -1.06 17.73
C LEU A 164 5.60 -0.34 17.02
N CYS A 165 6.82 -0.77 17.33
CA CYS A 165 8.03 -0.32 16.67
C CYS A 165 8.72 -1.51 16.01
N ILE A 166 9.22 -1.32 14.78
CA ILE A 166 10.08 -2.27 14.08
C ILE A 166 11.51 -1.74 14.15
N ASP A 167 12.41 -2.61 14.59
CA ASP A 167 13.85 -2.36 14.55
C ASP A 167 14.39 -2.66 13.15
N LEU A 168 14.24 -1.70 12.24
CA LEU A 168 14.73 -1.83 10.87
C LEU A 168 16.26 -1.91 10.83
N THR A 169 16.96 -1.31 11.79
CA THR A 169 18.43 -1.34 11.87
C THR A 169 18.91 -2.79 12.00
N ASN A 170 18.30 -3.57 12.90
CA ASN A 170 18.65 -4.97 13.07
C ASN A 170 18.25 -5.84 11.86
N ILE A 171 17.11 -5.57 11.21
CA ILE A 171 16.74 -6.27 9.97
C ILE A 171 17.78 -6.03 8.88
N TYR A 172 18.19 -4.77 8.66
CA TYR A 172 19.15 -4.43 7.62
C TYR A 172 20.57 -4.92 7.93
N ASN A 173 20.96 -5.00 9.21
CA ASN A 173 22.26 -5.56 9.60
C ASN A 173 22.35 -7.09 9.36
N ASN A 174 21.20 -7.77 9.25
CA ASN A 174 21.13 -9.21 9.03
C ASN A 174 21.06 -9.62 7.54
N THR A 175 21.15 -8.66 6.61
CA THR A 175 21.07 -8.90 5.16
C THR A 175 22.18 -8.15 4.42
N GLU A 176 22.69 -8.73 3.33
CA GLU A 176 23.59 -8.01 2.42
C GLU A 176 22.80 -7.27 1.33
N ASP A 177 21.57 -7.67 1.04
CA ASP A 177 20.68 -7.00 0.08
C ASP A 177 19.54 -6.27 0.82
N SER A 178 19.65 -4.94 0.94
CA SER A 178 18.62 -4.11 1.55
C SER A 178 17.26 -4.21 0.85
N ARG A 179 17.24 -4.49 -0.46
CA ARG A 179 15.99 -4.65 -1.23
C ARG A 179 15.28 -5.96 -0.88
N ALA A 180 16.03 -7.00 -0.53
CA ALA A 180 15.45 -8.25 -0.05
C ALA A 180 14.75 -8.04 1.31
N ALA A 181 15.37 -7.28 2.21
CA ALA A 181 14.75 -6.86 3.47
C ALA A 181 13.48 -6.01 3.25
N GLU A 182 13.54 -4.96 2.42
CA GLU A 182 12.37 -4.14 2.10
C GLU A 182 11.19 -4.98 1.58
N LEU A 183 11.45 -5.92 0.66
CA LEU A 183 10.41 -6.82 0.15
C LEU A 183 9.88 -7.79 1.20
N ALA A 184 10.73 -8.26 2.11
CA ALA A 184 10.33 -9.14 3.20
C ALA A 184 9.40 -8.41 4.19
N ILE A 185 9.71 -7.15 4.50
CA ILE A 185 8.86 -6.26 5.30
C ILE A 185 7.52 -6.02 4.57
N ASP A 186 7.55 -5.62 3.30
CA ASP A 186 6.34 -5.41 2.49
C ASP A 186 5.46 -6.66 2.45
N LYS A 187 6.08 -7.84 2.33
CA LYS A 187 5.39 -9.13 2.35
C LYS A 187 4.73 -9.41 3.71
N ALA A 188 5.34 -9.00 4.82
CA ALA A 188 4.75 -9.17 6.16
C ALA A 188 3.44 -8.37 6.33
N PHE A 189 3.31 -7.23 5.66
CA PHE A 189 2.08 -6.42 5.63
C PHE A 189 1.12 -6.77 4.49
N SER A 190 1.58 -7.56 3.50
CA SER A 190 0.80 -7.95 2.32
C SER A 190 0.61 -9.45 2.13
N SER A 191 0.76 -10.23 3.21
CA SER A 191 0.65 -11.70 3.24
C SER A 191 -0.58 -12.24 2.50
N ARG A 192 -1.71 -11.53 2.61
CA ARG A 192 -2.97 -11.83 1.91
C ARG A 192 -3.41 -10.66 1.04
N LYS A 193 -3.12 -10.73 -0.26
CA LYS A 193 -3.53 -9.72 -1.26
C LYS A 193 -5.01 -9.32 -1.20
N ALA A 194 -5.90 -10.24 -0.85
CA ALA A 194 -7.34 -9.97 -0.75
C ALA A 194 -7.69 -8.97 0.37
N TYR A 195 -6.86 -8.86 1.41
CA TYR A 195 -7.16 -8.09 2.61
C TYR A 195 -6.04 -7.14 3.04
N SER A 196 -4.88 -7.13 2.35
CA SER A 196 -3.75 -6.25 2.66
C SER A 196 -4.12 -4.77 2.67
N HIS A 197 -5.17 -4.37 1.94
CA HIS A 197 -5.72 -3.01 1.95
C HIS A 197 -6.29 -2.56 3.32
N GLN A 198 -6.45 -3.48 4.28
CA GLN A 198 -6.86 -3.13 5.65
C GLN A 198 -5.73 -2.53 6.48
N TRP A 199 -4.48 -2.81 6.09
CA TRP A 199 -3.35 -2.03 6.55
C TRP A 199 -3.39 -0.67 5.84
N GLU A 200 -3.75 0.35 6.61
CA GLU A 200 -3.83 1.73 6.15
C GLU A 200 -2.43 2.34 6.21
N SER A 201 -1.83 2.59 5.04
CA SER A 201 -0.59 3.34 4.94
C SER A 201 -0.85 4.81 4.62
N ARG A 202 0.04 5.69 5.07
CA ARG A 202 0.05 7.08 4.60
C ARG A 202 0.63 7.11 3.19
N LYS A 203 -0.05 7.78 2.26
CA LYS A 203 0.23 7.74 0.80
C LYS A 203 1.67 8.11 0.37
N THR A 204 2.47 8.66 1.27
CA THR A 204 3.84 9.12 1.00
C THR A 204 4.89 8.36 1.81
N GLU A 205 4.49 7.35 2.59
CA GLU A 205 5.33 6.83 3.70
C GLU A 205 5.19 5.31 3.79
N SER A 206 6.30 4.60 3.71
CA SER A 206 6.34 3.13 3.70
C SER A 206 6.21 2.50 5.09
N THR A 207 6.62 3.20 6.16
CA THR A 207 6.78 2.59 7.49
C THR A 207 5.64 2.85 8.46
N SER A 208 4.83 3.89 8.24
CA SER A 208 3.70 4.20 9.12
C SER A 208 2.42 3.57 8.62
N ILE A 209 2.07 2.46 9.26
CA ILE A 209 0.95 1.62 8.87
C ILE A 209 0.03 1.41 10.07
N ARG A 210 -1.28 1.46 9.84
CA ARG A 210 -2.30 1.25 10.87
C ARG A 210 -3.23 0.11 10.51
N LEU A 211 -3.62 -0.67 11.51
CA LEU A 211 -4.71 -1.64 11.40
C LEU A 211 -5.76 -1.41 12.47
N LEU A 212 -7.03 -1.46 12.10
CA LEU A 212 -8.14 -1.38 13.06
C LEU A 212 -8.63 -2.80 13.37
N VAL A 213 -8.52 -3.21 14.63
CA VAL A 213 -8.76 -4.60 15.04
C VAL A 213 -9.39 -4.65 16.43
N ASN A 214 -10.54 -5.32 16.53
CA ASN A 214 -11.25 -5.63 17.78
C ASN A 214 -11.37 -4.48 18.80
N GLY A 215 -11.60 -3.25 18.33
CA GLY A 215 -11.79 -2.07 19.19
C GLY A 215 -10.51 -1.28 19.48
N TYR A 216 -9.40 -1.64 18.84
CA TYR A 216 -8.12 -0.97 18.94
C TYR A 216 -7.65 -0.50 17.57
N ALA A 217 -6.84 0.56 17.55
CA ALA A 217 -5.94 0.83 16.45
C ALA A 217 -4.56 0.26 16.81
N VAL A 218 -3.92 -0.44 15.88
CA VAL A 218 -2.52 -0.86 15.99
C VAL A 218 -1.74 -0.01 15.01
N GLU A 219 -0.87 0.86 15.51
CA GLU A 219 -0.01 1.71 14.71
C GLU A 219 1.42 1.17 14.78
N VAL A 220 2.04 0.97 13.62
CA VAL A 220 3.39 0.44 13.47
C VAL A 220 4.30 1.53 12.93
N TYR A 221 5.49 1.67 13.54
CA TYR A 221 6.50 2.67 13.21
C TYR A 221 7.88 2.04 13.06
N ASP A 222 8.78 2.74 12.39
CA ASP A 222 10.22 2.50 12.56
C ASP A 222 10.69 3.06 13.92
N ILE A 223 11.77 2.51 14.47
CA ILE A 223 12.44 3.05 15.65
C ILE A 223 13.90 3.36 15.34
N SER A 224 14.30 4.61 15.57
CA SER A 224 15.67 5.01 15.28
C SER A 224 16.66 4.31 16.20
N LYS A 225 17.91 4.19 15.74
CA LYS A 225 19.01 3.58 16.51
C LYS A 225 19.18 4.28 17.87
N GLU A 226 19.04 5.61 17.92
CA GLU A 226 19.15 6.41 19.14
C GLU A 226 17.98 6.18 20.10
N ALA A 227 16.77 5.91 19.59
CA ALA A 227 15.64 5.57 20.45
C ALA A 227 15.76 4.14 20.99
N ILE A 228 16.33 3.21 20.22
CA ILE A 228 16.60 1.83 20.67
C ILE A 228 17.57 1.81 21.86
N THR A 229 18.58 2.68 21.90
CA THR A 229 19.54 2.70 23.03
C THR A 229 18.90 3.12 24.36
N LEU A 230 17.71 3.73 24.33
CA LEU A 230 16.94 4.06 25.53
C LEU A 230 16.15 2.86 26.08
N ILE A 231 16.03 1.77 25.31
CA ILE A 231 15.38 0.55 25.74
C ILE A 231 16.40 -0.29 26.51
N THR A 232 16.42 -0.14 27.83
CA THR A 232 17.33 -0.85 28.74
C THR A 232 16.86 -2.27 29.05
N GLY A 233 15.58 -2.58 28.81
CA GLY A 233 15.02 -3.90 29.05
C GLY A 233 13.62 -4.08 28.46
N TYR A 234 13.25 -5.34 28.25
CA TYR A 234 11.94 -5.74 27.77
C TYR A 234 11.50 -7.07 28.39
N GLU A 235 10.21 -7.33 28.33
CA GLU A 235 9.57 -8.58 28.73
C GLU A 235 8.83 -9.20 27.54
N PHE A 236 8.55 -10.50 27.59
CA PHE A 236 7.70 -11.15 26.60
C PHE A 236 6.25 -11.21 27.10
N THR A 237 5.32 -10.82 26.23
CA THR A 237 3.88 -10.98 26.45
C THR A 237 3.23 -11.48 25.16
N THR A 238 1.91 -11.42 25.06
CA THR A 238 1.18 -11.67 23.80
C THR A 238 0.45 -10.43 23.30
N LEU A 239 0.36 -10.30 21.97
CA LEU A 239 -0.57 -9.41 21.29
C LEU A 239 -1.36 -10.21 20.27
N ALA A 240 -2.69 -10.24 20.40
CA ALA A 240 -3.55 -11.16 19.66
C ALA A 240 -3.07 -12.63 19.74
N GLY A 241 -2.53 -13.03 20.90
CA GLY A 241 -1.99 -14.37 21.17
C GLY A 241 -0.67 -14.69 20.49
N VAL A 242 -0.01 -13.73 19.84
CA VAL A 242 1.34 -13.89 19.29
C VAL A 242 2.36 -13.37 20.31
N PRO A 243 3.39 -14.15 20.68
CA PRO A 243 4.46 -13.67 21.54
C PRO A 243 5.19 -12.45 20.95
N VAL A 244 5.36 -11.41 21.75
CA VAL A 244 5.97 -10.13 21.34
C VAL A 244 6.71 -9.50 22.52
N ARG A 245 7.77 -8.74 22.22
CA ARG A 245 8.52 -7.98 23.22
C ARG A 245 7.79 -6.71 23.61
N VAL A 246 7.84 -6.36 24.89
CA VAL A 246 7.30 -5.11 25.45
C VAL A 246 8.36 -4.45 26.29
N ILE A 247 8.61 -3.17 26.07
CA ILE A 247 9.60 -2.44 26.87
C ILE A 247 9.18 -2.40 28.34
N ASN A 248 10.15 -2.42 29.26
CA ASN A 248 9.86 -2.28 30.69
C ASN A 248 9.46 -0.84 31.07
N SER A 249 9.01 -0.63 32.31
CA SER A 249 8.53 0.69 32.76
C SER A 249 9.60 1.77 32.70
N GLU A 250 10.87 1.43 33.00
CA GLU A 250 11.99 2.36 32.95
C GLU A 250 12.26 2.86 31.52
N SER A 251 12.32 1.93 30.57
CA SER A 251 12.46 2.23 29.14
C SER A 251 11.32 3.09 28.64
N LEU A 252 10.07 2.81 29.05
CA LEU A 252 8.92 3.66 28.70
C LEU A 252 9.07 5.09 29.22
N GLN A 253 9.55 5.28 30.46
CA GLN A 253 9.81 6.63 30.99
C GLN A 253 10.92 7.34 30.21
N ALA A 254 11.97 6.62 29.80
CA ALA A 254 13.02 7.17 28.95
C ALA A 254 12.47 7.61 27.59
N ILE A 255 11.69 6.76 26.90
CA ILE A 255 11.04 7.09 25.63
C ILE A 255 10.12 8.32 25.76
N LYS A 256 9.31 8.40 26.84
CA LYS A 256 8.45 9.56 27.10
C LYS A 256 9.21 10.87 27.26
N LYS A 257 10.39 10.79 27.87
CA LYS A 257 11.19 11.96 28.20
C LYS A 257 12.00 12.44 27.00
N TYR A 258 12.61 11.52 26.26
CA TYR A 258 13.64 11.85 25.28
C TYR A 258 13.21 11.64 23.83
N CYS A 259 12.10 10.94 23.56
CA CYS A 259 11.69 10.68 22.19
C CYS A 259 10.52 11.56 21.72
N GLY A 260 10.45 11.68 20.40
CA GLY A 260 9.36 12.25 19.65
C GLY A 260 8.86 11.25 18.64
N GLN A 261 7.59 11.34 18.30
CA GLN A 261 6.96 10.50 17.30
C GLN A 261 6.72 11.32 16.04
N SER A 262 7.55 11.07 15.03
CA SER A 262 7.36 11.67 13.71
C SER A 262 6.26 10.95 12.97
N SER A 263 6.06 11.36 11.73
CA SER A 263 5.20 10.63 10.83
C SER A 263 5.72 9.25 10.45
N TYR A 264 7.00 8.93 10.68
CA TYR A 264 7.67 7.74 10.13
C TYR A 264 8.29 6.84 11.19
N SER A 265 8.71 7.46 12.28
CA SER A 265 9.60 6.85 13.26
C SER A 265 9.43 7.46 14.64
N ILE A 266 9.89 6.70 15.63
CA ILE A 266 10.24 7.23 16.93
C ILE A 266 11.71 7.60 16.90
N PHE A 267 12.01 8.84 17.25
CA PHE A 267 13.34 9.42 17.16
C PHE A 267 13.66 10.22 18.43
N ASN A 268 14.93 10.44 18.70
CA ASN A 268 15.37 11.26 19.83
C ASN A 268 15.10 12.75 19.56
N LEU A 269 14.50 13.46 20.51
CA LEU A 269 14.23 14.88 20.43
C LEU A 269 15.41 15.66 20.99
N ASN A 270 16.01 16.49 20.14
CA ASN A 270 17.09 17.40 20.52
C ASN A 270 16.68 18.87 20.52
N ASP A 271 15.39 19.18 20.33
CA ASP A 271 14.88 20.55 20.21
C ASP A 271 13.49 20.68 20.85
N ASP A 272 13.24 21.83 21.49
CA ASP A 272 12.02 22.19 22.21
C ASP A 272 10.98 22.94 21.35
N SER A 273 11.18 23.01 20.03
CA SER A 273 10.22 23.63 19.11
C SER A 273 8.80 23.09 19.27
N GLU A 274 7.81 23.92 18.94
CA GLU A 274 6.39 23.55 19.01
C GLU A 274 6.09 22.26 18.23
N PHE A 275 6.77 22.07 17.09
CA PHE A 275 6.65 20.85 16.28
C PHE A 275 7.21 19.61 17.00
N SER A 276 8.36 19.74 17.66
CA SER A 276 8.93 18.69 18.52
C SER A 276 7.99 18.33 19.67
N GLN A 277 7.42 19.33 20.34
CA GLN A 277 6.42 19.11 21.39
C GLN A 277 5.18 18.39 20.87
N PHE A 278 4.70 18.76 19.67
CA PHE A 278 3.61 18.06 18.98
C PHE A 278 3.96 16.59 18.69
N CYS A 279 5.17 16.32 18.20
CA CYS A 279 5.64 14.97 17.92
C CYS A 279 5.75 14.13 19.21
N ASN A 280 6.17 14.72 20.32
CA ASN A 280 6.27 14.04 21.63
C ASN A 280 4.90 13.73 22.24
N HIS A 281 3.88 14.52 21.90
CA HIS A 281 2.59 14.51 22.60
C HIS A 281 1.94 13.12 22.78
N PRO A 282 1.88 12.24 21.76
CA PRO A 282 1.32 10.89 21.95
C PRO A 282 2.18 10.01 22.85
N LEU A 283 3.52 10.13 22.76
CA LEU A 283 4.45 9.33 23.55
C LEU A 283 4.28 9.62 25.04
N LYS A 284 4.15 10.89 25.42
CA LYS A 284 3.90 11.31 26.82
C LYS A 284 2.68 10.61 27.44
N GLN A 285 1.65 10.33 26.65
CA GLN A 285 0.40 9.73 27.09
C GLN A 285 0.43 8.19 27.13
N LEU A 286 1.49 7.55 26.65
CA LEU A 286 1.56 6.09 26.60
C LEU A 286 1.41 5.47 28.00
N LEU A 287 0.48 4.55 28.13
CA LEU A 287 0.36 3.68 29.28
C LEU A 287 1.20 2.43 29.06
N PHE A 288 1.74 1.89 30.15
CA PHE A 288 2.48 0.64 30.11
C PHE A 288 1.57 -0.50 29.61
N TYR A 289 2.09 -1.31 28.69
CA TYR A 289 1.35 -2.44 28.15
C TYR A 289 1.39 -3.60 29.15
N GLN A 290 0.31 -3.79 29.91
CA GLN A 290 0.28 -4.78 30.99
C GLN A 290 -0.14 -6.19 30.54
N LYS A 291 -1.08 -6.28 29.60
CA LYS A 291 -1.67 -7.54 29.14
C LYS A 291 -2.25 -7.39 27.74
N ASP A 292 -2.40 -8.52 27.04
CA ASP A 292 -3.03 -8.57 25.72
C ASP A 292 -4.46 -8.02 25.76
N PRO A 293 -4.71 -6.84 25.16
CA PRO A 293 -6.04 -6.25 25.17
C PRO A 293 -6.89 -6.77 24.00
N ILE A 294 -6.28 -7.41 23.00
CA ILE A 294 -6.97 -7.90 21.81
C ILE A 294 -7.51 -9.30 22.07
N LYS A 295 -8.82 -9.37 22.34
CA LYS A 295 -9.52 -10.66 22.43
C LYS A 295 -9.50 -11.38 21.08
N ILE A 296 -8.88 -12.55 21.03
CA ILE A 296 -8.88 -13.43 19.85
C ILE A 296 -10.28 -14.00 19.66
N LEU A 297 -10.90 -13.69 18.52
CA LEU A 297 -12.21 -14.23 18.12
C LEU A 297 -12.06 -15.33 17.07
N PHE A 298 -10.86 -15.45 16.47
CA PHE A 298 -10.53 -16.38 15.39
C PHE A 298 -9.17 -17.04 15.65
N ASN A 299 -9.21 -18.21 16.28
CA ASN A 299 -8.02 -19.04 16.46
C ASN A 299 -7.78 -19.93 15.24
N GLU A 300 -7.52 -19.30 14.09
CA GLU A 300 -7.00 -19.94 12.88
C GLU A 300 -5.50 -20.21 13.04
N SER A 301 -5.02 -21.30 12.44
CA SER A 301 -3.60 -21.60 12.33
C SER A 301 -2.93 -20.59 11.42
N ILE A 302 -1.77 -20.08 11.81
CA ILE A 302 -1.01 -19.10 11.03
C ILE A 302 0.27 -19.76 10.58
N ASN A 303 0.63 -19.53 9.32
CA ASN A 303 1.93 -19.95 8.81
C ASN A 303 3.01 -19.05 9.42
N SER A 304 3.87 -19.65 10.25
CA SER A 304 4.91 -18.97 11.03
C SER A 304 6.23 -18.89 10.28
N ARG A 305 6.23 -18.36 9.06
CA ARG A 305 7.50 -18.11 8.35
C ARG A 305 8.11 -16.81 8.86
N SER A 306 9.35 -16.87 9.35
CA SER A 306 10.06 -15.69 9.85
C SER A 306 10.37 -14.71 8.71
N ILE A 307 10.61 -13.45 9.05
CA ILE A 307 11.10 -12.47 8.08
C ILE A 307 12.46 -12.88 7.52
N ASP A 308 13.36 -13.45 8.32
CA ASP A 308 14.69 -13.91 7.89
C ASP A 308 14.60 -14.99 6.80
N ASP A 309 13.63 -15.92 6.90
CA ASP A 309 13.40 -16.93 5.87
C ASP A 309 12.90 -16.30 4.55
N ASN A 310 12.16 -15.19 4.63
CA ASN A 310 11.72 -14.45 3.46
C ASN A 310 12.87 -13.64 2.85
N ILE A 311 13.73 -13.02 3.68
CA ILE A 311 14.92 -12.29 3.24
C ILE A 311 15.83 -13.24 2.46
N LYS A 312 16.23 -14.38 3.06
CA LYS A 312 17.10 -15.38 2.40
C LYS A 312 16.51 -15.86 1.07
N GLN A 313 15.20 -16.14 1.03
CA GLN A 313 14.54 -16.51 -0.22
C GLN A 313 14.65 -15.40 -1.27
N PHE A 314 14.42 -14.13 -0.89
CA PHE A 314 14.48 -13.03 -1.83
C PHE A 314 15.91 -12.73 -2.30
N GLU A 315 16.90 -12.83 -1.43
CA GLU A 315 18.32 -12.76 -1.81
C GLU A 315 18.67 -13.84 -2.83
N GLU A 316 18.26 -15.10 -2.60
CA GLU A 316 18.44 -16.18 -3.57
C GLU A 316 17.71 -15.91 -4.89
N GLU A 317 16.47 -15.40 -4.85
CA GLU A 317 15.73 -15.01 -6.04
C GLU A 317 16.43 -13.89 -6.83
N TYR A 318 17.05 -12.92 -6.15
CA TYR A 318 17.86 -11.88 -6.80
C TYR A 318 19.16 -12.44 -7.38
N LYS A 319 19.91 -13.26 -6.61
CA LYS A 319 21.14 -13.93 -7.06
C LYS A 319 20.89 -14.79 -8.30
N LEU A 320 19.78 -15.52 -8.32
CA LEU A 320 19.36 -16.34 -9.46
C LEU A 320 18.70 -15.55 -10.59
N LYS A 321 18.61 -14.21 -10.49
CA LYS A 321 17.87 -13.34 -11.41
C LYS A 321 16.43 -13.82 -11.65
N LYS A 322 15.78 -14.48 -10.68
CA LYS A 322 14.34 -14.79 -10.71
C LYS A 322 13.50 -13.56 -10.35
N ARG A 323 14.11 -12.60 -9.67
CA ARG A 323 13.51 -11.33 -9.26
C ARG A 323 14.40 -10.16 -9.68
N GLY A 324 13.79 -8.98 -9.79
CA GLY A 324 14.46 -7.74 -10.19
C GLY A 324 14.37 -7.46 -11.69
N PHE A 325 14.99 -6.37 -12.12
CA PHE A 325 14.94 -5.90 -13.51
C PHE A 325 15.45 -6.96 -14.50
N ASP A 326 16.47 -7.72 -14.09
CA ASP A 326 17.11 -8.73 -14.94
C ASP A 326 16.32 -10.05 -14.98
N SER A 327 15.23 -10.20 -14.21
CA SER A 327 14.37 -11.40 -14.29
C SER A 327 13.67 -11.59 -15.62
N ARG A 328 13.65 -10.55 -16.45
CA ARG A 328 13.10 -10.59 -17.81
C ARG A 328 14.18 -10.70 -18.90
N SER A 329 15.48 -10.57 -18.58
CA SER A 329 16.54 -10.48 -19.59
C SER A 329 17.09 -11.84 -20.03
N ASN A 330 16.93 -12.92 -19.24
CA ASN A 330 17.50 -14.24 -19.56
C ASN A 330 16.81 -14.99 -20.73
N GLN A 331 15.90 -14.38 -21.48
CA GLN A 331 15.23 -15.00 -22.64
C GLN A 331 15.38 -14.22 -23.96
N THR A 332 16.22 -13.18 -24.01
CA THR A 332 16.42 -12.42 -25.25
C THR A 332 17.63 -12.95 -26.04
N LYS A 333 17.41 -13.33 -27.31
CA LYS A 333 18.38 -13.67 -28.37
C LYS A 333 19.28 -12.48 -28.74
N TYR A 334 18.87 -11.26 -28.38
CA TYR A 334 19.64 -10.05 -28.61
C TYR A 334 20.07 -9.43 -27.29
N ASP A 335 21.37 -9.45 -27.00
CA ASP A 335 21.97 -8.54 -26.03
C ASP A 335 22.11 -7.16 -26.69
N ILE A 336 21.49 -6.14 -26.09
CA ILE A 336 21.57 -4.78 -26.62
C ILE A 336 22.99 -4.24 -26.53
N SER A 337 23.74 -4.65 -25.51
CA SER A 337 25.15 -4.30 -25.38
C SER A 337 25.94 -4.78 -26.59
N ASP A 338 25.71 -6.02 -27.05
CA ASP A 338 26.36 -6.55 -28.25
C ASP A 338 26.00 -5.76 -29.51
N ILE A 339 24.74 -5.33 -29.65
CA ILE A 339 24.30 -4.50 -30.78
C ILE A 339 25.01 -3.14 -30.75
N LEU A 340 25.09 -2.51 -29.58
CA LEU A 340 25.78 -1.23 -29.39
C LEU A 340 27.28 -1.36 -29.73
N VAL A 341 27.96 -2.39 -29.21
CA VAL A 341 29.38 -2.65 -29.52
C VAL A 341 29.60 -2.93 -31.01
N LYS A 342 28.77 -3.77 -31.65
CA LYS A 342 28.87 -4.04 -33.09
C LYS A 342 28.67 -2.80 -33.95
N ARG A 343 27.97 -1.80 -33.44
CA ARG A 343 27.74 -0.50 -34.09
C ARG A 343 28.78 0.56 -33.72
N GLY A 344 29.78 0.21 -32.90
CA GLY A 344 30.78 1.16 -32.43
C GLY A 344 30.23 2.24 -31.52
N ILE A 345 29.08 2.00 -30.85
CA ILE A 345 28.47 2.95 -29.92
C ILE A 345 29.07 2.73 -28.54
N ASP A 346 29.63 3.79 -27.94
CA ASP A 346 30.23 3.73 -26.62
C ASP A 346 29.17 3.53 -25.52
N LEU A 347 29.24 2.38 -24.83
CA LEU A 347 28.37 2.05 -23.70
C LEU A 347 28.55 2.98 -22.50
N LYS A 348 29.70 3.67 -22.41
CA LYS A 348 29.98 4.67 -21.37
C LYS A 348 29.46 6.05 -21.74
N CYS A 349 28.93 6.24 -22.95
CA CYS A 349 28.28 7.49 -23.30
C CYS A 349 27.17 7.80 -22.29
N TYR A 350 27.19 9.05 -21.81
CA TYR A 350 26.37 9.58 -20.72
C TYR A 350 26.63 9.02 -19.31
N SER A 351 27.52 8.04 -19.09
CA SER A 351 27.73 7.44 -17.75
C SER A 351 28.10 8.44 -16.64
N THR A 352 28.76 9.54 -16.97
CA THR A 352 29.15 10.61 -16.04
C THR A 352 28.26 11.85 -16.13
N HIS A 353 27.15 11.78 -16.88
CA HIS A 353 26.34 12.95 -17.15
C HIS A 353 25.59 13.40 -15.89
N PRO A 354 25.57 14.71 -15.55
CA PRO A 354 24.89 15.24 -14.35
C PRO A 354 23.38 14.97 -14.29
N TYR A 355 22.79 14.52 -15.40
CA TYR A 355 21.37 14.16 -15.51
C TYR A 355 21.14 12.64 -15.43
N ILE A 356 22.10 11.87 -14.91
CA ILE A 356 21.86 10.53 -14.38
C ILE A 356 21.66 10.68 -12.86
N LYS A 357 20.41 10.56 -12.37
CA LYS A 357 20.14 10.54 -10.91
C LYS A 357 19.89 9.16 -10.35
N ASP A 358 19.67 8.15 -11.19
CA ASP A 358 19.23 6.85 -10.71
C ASP A 358 20.45 6.00 -10.32
N TYR A 359 20.40 5.39 -9.13
CA TYR A 359 21.45 4.54 -8.54
C TYR A 359 21.82 3.33 -9.41
N SER A 360 21.05 3.08 -10.48
CA SER A 360 21.23 1.93 -11.34
C SER A 360 22.06 2.20 -12.59
N ASP A 361 22.45 3.44 -12.93
CA ASP A 361 23.10 3.84 -14.20
C ASP A 361 22.35 3.40 -15.48
N LYS A 362 21.17 2.77 -15.34
CA LYS A 362 20.42 2.11 -16.41
C LYS A 362 19.43 3.05 -17.10
N ARG A 363 19.15 4.22 -16.53
CA ARG A 363 18.18 5.18 -17.06
C ARG A 363 18.83 6.54 -17.31
N ILE A 364 18.39 7.19 -18.37
CA ILE A 364 18.77 8.56 -18.72
C ILE A 364 17.51 9.44 -18.78
N TYR A 365 17.64 10.70 -18.38
CA TYR A 365 16.56 11.66 -18.57
C TYR A 365 16.56 12.23 -19.99
N LEU A 366 15.36 12.40 -20.52
CA LEU A 366 15.10 13.12 -21.75
C LEU A 366 14.23 14.33 -21.46
N HIS A 367 14.51 15.41 -22.17
CA HIS A 367 13.78 16.66 -22.18
C HIS A 367 13.01 16.74 -23.50
N ILE A 368 11.69 16.83 -23.42
CA ILE A 368 10.79 16.77 -24.57
C ILE A 368 9.81 17.94 -24.57
N LYS A 369 9.58 18.53 -25.73
CA LYS A 369 8.54 19.54 -25.91
C LYS A 369 7.15 18.88 -25.83
N SER A 370 6.14 19.63 -25.40
CA SER A 370 4.75 19.16 -25.38
C SER A 370 4.08 19.38 -26.74
N PHE A 371 3.21 18.45 -27.16
CA PHE A 371 2.39 18.64 -28.36
C PHE A 371 1.12 19.44 -28.09
N SER A 372 0.56 19.34 -26.88
CA SER A 372 -0.79 19.81 -26.58
C SER A 372 -0.84 21.12 -25.80
N ILE A 373 0.25 21.52 -25.15
CA ILE A 373 0.23 22.67 -24.25
C ILE A 373 1.49 23.53 -24.34
N ASN A 374 1.30 24.81 -24.06
CA ASN A 374 2.38 25.72 -23.77
C ASN A 374 2.87 25.48 -22.33
N LEU A 375 4.11 25.00 -22.15
CA LEU A 375 4.67 24.71 -20.83
C LEU A 375 5.04 25.98 -20.03
N TYR A 376 4.94 27.17 -20.62
CA TYR A 376 5.03 28.44 -19.88
C TYR A 376 3.77 28.75 -19.08
N GLU A 377 2.63 28.23 -19.52
CA GLU A 377 1.32 28.58 -18.96
C GLU A 377 0.87 27.55 -17.92
N PRO A 378 0.34 27.98 -16.76
CA PRO A 378 -0.26 27.09 -15.76
C PRO A 378 -1.24 26.10 -16.38
N THR A 379 -1.10 24.82 -16.04
CA THR A 379 -1.89 23.75 -16.68
C THR A 379 -3.06 23.35 -15.80
N GLY A 380 -4.28 23.60 -16.28
CA GLY A 380 -5.50 23.25 -15.56
C GLY A 380 -5.82 24.14 -14.35
N GLN A 381 -6.94 23.82 -13.72
CA GLN A 381 -7.55 24.61 -12.65
C GLN A 381 -7.94 23.72 -11.47
N LYS A 382 -7.70 24.19 -10.24
CA LYS A 382 -8.23 23.62 -9.01
C LYS A 382 -9.31 24.53 -8.46
N ASN A 383 -10.46 23.95 -8.18
CA ASN A 383 -11.54 24.63 -7.47
C ASN A 383 -11.40 24.35 -5.98
N TYR A 384 -11.32 25.41 -5.19
CA TYR A 384 -11.41 25.40 -3.74
C TYR A 384 -12.75 26.00 -3.34
N ILE A 385 -13.24 25.62 -2.18
CA ILE A 385 -14.34 26.30 -1.52
C ILE A 385 -13.67 27.10 -0.40
N SER A 386 -13.76 28.42 -0.44
CA SER A 386 -13.24 29.30 0.61
C SER A 386 -13.98 29.06 1.93
N GLU A 387 -13.47 29.61 3.03
CA GLU A 387 -14.13 29.52 4.34
C GLU A 387 -15.55 30.10 4.32
N ASN A 388 -15.82 31.05 3.41
CA ASN A 388 -17.13 31.67 3.21
C ASN A 388 -18.05 30.86 2.27
N GLY A 389 -17.62 29.70 1.78
CA GLY A 389 -18.37 28.88 0.83
C GLY A 389 -18.22 29.28 -0.64
N GLU A 390 -17.40 30.29 -0.96
CA GLU A 390 -17.20 30.74 -2.34
C GLU A 390 -16.26 29.82 -3.11
N LYS A 391 -16.60 29.55 -4.36
CA LYS A 391 -15.77 28.70 -5.22
C LYS A 391 -14.62 29.53 -5.81
N VAL A 392 -13.41 29.33 -5.31
CA VAL A 392 -12.18 29.96 -5.81
C VAL A 392 -11.48 29.02 -6.77
N THR A 393 -11.22 29.47 -7.99
CA THR A 393 -10.49 28.69 -9.01
C THR A 393 -9.06 29.18 -9.10
N THR A 394 -8.08 28.34 -8.75
CA THR A 394 -6.66 28.67 -8.95
C THR A 394 -6.04 27.78 -10.02
N SER A 395 -5.13 28.31 -10.82
CA SER A 395 -4.38 27.50 -11.78
C SER A 395 -3.40 26.57 -11.05
N ILE A 396 -3.09 25.42 -11.65
CA ILE A 396 -2.02 24.55 -11.14
C ILE A 396 -0.70 25.04 -11.72
N VAL A 397 0.07 25.73 -10.88
CA VAL A 397 1.42 26.20 -11.21
C VAL A 397 2.44 25.10 -10.93
N HIS A 398 3.44 24.99 -11.80
CA HIS A 398 4.54 24.04 -11.68
C HIS A 398 5.85 24.77 -11.40
N SER A 399 6.79 24.11 -10.72
CA SER A 399 8.17 24.59 -10.66
C SER A 399 8.89 24.20 -11.94
N ILE A 400 9.45 25.20 -12.62
CA ILE A 400 10.32 25.06 -13.77
C ILE A 400 11.76 25.18 -13.27
N GLN A 401 12.56 24.16 -13.54
CA GLN A 401 13.93 24.02 -13.04
C GLN A 401 14.92 24.09 -14.20
N GLY A 402 16.11 24.65 -13.97
CA GLY A 402 17.18 24.77 -14.96
C GLY A 402 18.45 25.28 -14.32
N SER A 403 19.46 25.63 -15.12
CA SER A 403 20.75 26.14 -14.62
C SER A 403 20.60 27.48 -13.87
N LYS A 404 19.58 28.28 -14.22
CA LYS A 404 19.32 29.60 -13.63
C LYS A 404 18.47 29.55 -12.36
N GLY A 405 18.11 28.36 -11.86
CA GLY A 405 17.34 28.17 -10.64
C GLY A 405 15.94 27.59 -10.84
N SER A 406 15.06 27.79 -9.86
CA SER A 406 13.67 27.29 -9.86
C SER A 406 12.70 28.46 -9.94
N PHE A 407 11.78 28.41 -10.91
CA PHE A 407 10.80 29.48 -11.16
C PHE A 407 9.39 28.91 -11.18
N ARG A 408 8.41 29.66 -10.69
CA ARG A 408 6.99 29.25 -10.76
C ARG A 408 6.41 29.56 -12.13
N GLN A 409 5.74 28.57 -12.72
CA GLN A 409 4.98 28.72 -13.95
C GLN A 409 3.93 29.84 -13.80
N GLY A 410 3.78 30.68 -14.82
CA GLY A 410 2.89 31.84 -14.78
C GLY A 410 3.42 33.06 -14.01
N SER A 411 4.68 33.06 -13.56
CA SER A 411 5.36 34.29 -13.16
C SER A 411 5.45 35.29 -14.32
N ASP A 412 5.69 36.57 -14.04
CA ASP A 412 5.88 37.60 -15.07
C ASP A 412 6.86 37.10 -16.15
N LEU A 413 6.36 36.96 -17.38
CA LEU A 413 7.14 36.43 -18.51
C LEU A 413 8.35 37.30 -18.82
N ASN A 414 8.33 38.59 -18.46
CA ASN A 414 9.48 39.48 -18.62
C ASN A 414 10.63 39.15 -17.67
N LEU A 415 10.35 38.47 -16.55
CA LEU A 415 11.34 38.02 -15.58
C LEU A 415 11.65 36.52 -15.75
N PHE A 416 11.03 35.85 -16.72
CA PHE A 416 11.18 34.42 -16.90
C PHE A 416 12.50 34.11 -17.63
N PRO A 417 13.45 33.39 -17.00
CA PRO A 417 14.82 33.35 -17.49
C PRO A 417 15.08 32.28 -18.56
N TYR A 418 14.06 31.48 -18.91
CA TYR A 418 14.20 30.34 -19.83
C TYR A 418 13.50 30.55 -21.18
N GLN A 419 14.25 30.38 -22.26
CA GLN A 419 13.79 30.48 -23.65
C GLN A 419 13.01 29.26 -24.14
N ASN A 420 13.27 28.06 -23.60
CA ASN A 420 12.43 26.88 -23.83
C ASN A 420 12.12 26.17 -22.50
N VAL A 421 10.93 25.56 -22.41
CA VAL A 421 10.53 24.71 -21.29
C VAL A 421 10.20 23.32 -21.81
N TYR A 422 10.75 22.28 -21.19
CA TYR A 422 10.56 20.88 -21.57
C TYR A 422 9.86 20.06 -20.46
N MET A 423 9.26 18.94 -20.81
CA MET A 423 8.90 17.91 -19.84
C MET A 423 10.11 17.00 -19.60
N LEU A 424 10.42 16.72 -18.34
CA LEU A 424 11.44 15.75 -17.97
C LEU A 424 10.81 14.35 -17.89
N THR A 425 11.43 13.38 -18.57
CA THR A 425 11.01 11.98 -18.55
C THR A 425 12.25 11.09 -18.57
N SER A 426 12.11 9.78 -18.33
CA SER A 426 13.26 8.86 -18.36
C SER A 426 13.04 7.71 -19.32
N VAL A 427 14.14 7.20 -19.86
CA VAL A 427 14.20 6.03 -20.74
C VAL A 427 15.35 5.11 -20.31
N GLU A 428 15.35 3.86 -20.75
CA GLU A 428 16.52 2.98 -20.60
C GLU A 428 17.70 3.55 -21.41
N ARG A 429 18.88 3.65 -20.77
CA ARG A 429 20.08 4.26 -21.38
C ARG A 429 20.49 3.55 -22.66
N GLU A 430 20.57 2.22 -22.62
CA GLU A 430 20.91 1.38 -23.79
C GLU A 430 19.93 1.61 -24.95
N ALA A 431 18.64 1.77 -24.64
CA ALA A 431 17.64 2.05 -25.64
C ALA A 431 17.86 3.43 -26.27
N TRP A 432 18.15 4.44 -25.45
CA TRP A 432 18.48 5.76 -25.98
C TRP A 432 19.73 5.70 -26.85
N LEU A 433 20.85 5.15 -26.37
CA LEU A 433 22.09 5.03 -27.14
C LEU A 433 21.88 4.33 -28.49
N LEU A 434 21.02 3.31 -28.55
CA LEU A 434 20.74 2.59 -29.79
C LEU A 434 19.94 3.42 -30.80
N PHE A 435 19.05 4.29 -30.32
CA PHE A 435 18.09 5.03 -31.15
C PHE A 435 18.34 6.54 -31.25
N GLU A 436 19.31 7.08 -30.51
CA GLU A 436 19.58 8.51 -30.38
C GLU A 436 19.77 9.18 -31.73
N HIS A 437 20.63 8.62 -32.59
CA HIS A 437 20.89 9.14 -33.92
C HIS A 437 19.63 9.32 -34.79
N TYR A 438 18.57 8.55 -34.53
CA TYR A 438 17.32 8.60 -35.28
C TYR A 438 16.25 9.47 -34.62
N LEU A 439 16.40 9.80 -33.33
CA LEU A 439 15.35 10.39 -32.50
C LEU A 439 15.77 11.71 -31.80
N SER A 440 17.03 12.12 -31.91
CA SER A 440 17.59 13.30 -31.22
C SER A 440 16.90 14.63 -31.57
N ASP A 441 16.24 14.70 -32.73
CA ASP A 441 15.48 15.89 -33.13
C ASP A 441 14.20 16.10 -32.30
N PHE A 442 13.72 15.04 -31.65
CA PHE A 442 12.43 15.00 -30.94
C PHE A 442 12.58 14.84 -29.42
N ALA A 443 13.80 14.68 -28.91
CA ALA A 443 14.12 14.58 -27.49
C ALA A 443 15.59 14.94 -27.23
N ARG A 444 15.86 15.66 -26.14
CA ARG A 444 17.21 16.10 -25.77
C ARG A 444 17.69 15.48 -24.46
N VAL A 445 18.94 15.04 -24.43
CA VAL A 445 19.60 14.63 -23.17
C VAL A 445 20.08 15.86 -22.39
N THR A 446 20.60 16.86 -23.09
CA THR A 446 21.16 18.09 -22.52
C THR A 446 20.28 19.29 -22.80
N LEU A 447 20.22 20.19 -21.83
CA LEU A 447 19.61 21.51 -21.97
C LEU A 447 20.70 22.57 -22.10
N SER A 448 20.40 23.66 -22.82
CA SER A 448 21.21 24.86 -22.76
C SER A 448 21.03 25.57 -21.42
N GLU A 449 21.86 26.57 -21.12
CA GLU A 449 21.68 27.39 -19.92
C GLU A 449 20.37 28.22 -19.95
N ASP A 450 19.83 28.44 -21.14
CA ASP A 450 18.58 29.16 -21.36
C ASP A 450 17.35 28.23 -21.37
N ASP A 451 17.53 26.93 -21.17
CA ASP A 451 16.43 25.97 -21.20
C ASP A 451 16.05 25.53 -19.77
N GLY A 452 14.75 25.38 -19.53
CA GLY A 452 14.18 24.89 -18.28
C GLY A 452 13.35 23.62 -18.49
N TYR A 453 12.99 22.94 -17.41
CA TYR A 453 12.14 21.75 -17.46
C TYR A 453 11.16 21.64 -16.30
N ILE A 454 10.08 20.90 -16.53
CA ILE A 454 9.08 20.52 -15.54
C ILE A 454 9.15 19.01 -15.34
N SER A 455 9.34 18.57 -14.11
CA SER A 455 9.43 17.14 -13.78
C SER A 455 8.12 16.38 -14.01
N ARG A 456 6.98 17.04 -13.76
CA ARG A 456 5.63 16.53 -14.05
C ARG A 456 4.66 17.66 -14.30
N VAL A 457 3.85 17.52 -15.35
CA VAL A 457 2.85 18.51 -15.73
C VAL A 457 1.45 18.02 -15.34
N TYR A 458 0.92 18.52 -14.23
CA TYR A 458 -0.40 18.16 -13.71
C TYR A 458 -1.49 19.02 -14.35
N VAL A 459 -2.49 18.38 -14.95
CA VAL A 459 -3.71 19.04 -15.45
C VAL A 459 -4.79 19.09 -14.37
N SER A 460 -4.69 18.20 -13.37
CA SER A 460 -5.54 18.19 -12.18
C SER A 460 -4.80 17.51 -11.03
N ALA A 461 -5.39 17.52 -9.83
CA ALA A 461 -4.81 16.87 -8.64
C ALA A 461 -4.49 15.36 -8.83
N LYS A 462 -5.11 14.68 -9.80
CA LYS A 462 -4.92 13.24 -10.04
C LYS A 462 -4.45 12.91 -11.45
N LYS A 463 -4.32 13.90 -12.34
CA LYS A 463 -4.01 13.66 -13.76
C LYS A 463 -2.84 14.51 -14.20
N CYS A 464 -1.95 13.92 -14.98
CA CYS A 464 -0.83 14.59 -15.62
C CYS A 464 -0.79 14.26 -17.09
N ILE A 465 -0.09 15.13 -17.82
CA ILE A 465 0.27 14.88 -19.20
C ILE A 465 1.31 13.78 -19.22
N LYS A 466 1.01 12.76 -19.99
CA LYS A 466 1.93 11.72 -20.37
C LYS A 466 2.39 12.03 -21.79
N PRO A 467 3.70 12.19 -22.02
CA PRO A 467 4.22 12.54 -23.33
C PRO A 467 3.87 11.49 -24.37
N ALA A 468 3.91 11.90 -25.64
CA ALA A 468 3.87 10.95 -26.74
C ALA A 468 5.02 9.94 -26.61
N GLN A 469 4.79 8.69 -27.04
CA GLN A 469 5.76 7.62 -26.92
C GLN A 469 5.83 6.79 -28.20
N VAL A 470 7.06 6.44 -28.61
CA VAL A 470 7.30 5.43 -29.62
C VAL A 470 7.68 4.12 -28.91
N LYS A 471 6.97 3.05 -29.23
CA LYS A 471 7.29 1.69 -28.80
C LYS A 471 8.01 0.99 -29.93
N ILE A 472 9.26 0.60 -29.67
CA ILE A 472 10.14 -0.04 -30.64
C ILE A 472 10.44 -1.46 -30.15
N SER A 473 10.04 -2.47 -30.90
CA SER A 473 10.36 -3.86 -30.58
C SER A 473 11.41 -4.39 -31.54
N LEU A 474 12.47 -4.99 -30.99
CA LEU A 474 13.49 -5.72 -31.75
C LEU A 474 13.12 -7.20 -31.73
N GLY A 475 12.59 -7.70 -32.85
CA GLY A 475 12.04 -9.05 -32.93
C GLY A 475 10.84 -9.26 -31.98
N ASN A 476 10.75 -10.44 -31.37
CA ASN A 476 9.67 -10.80 -30.43
C ASN A 476 10.08 -10.68 -28.95
N GLN A 477 11.17 -9.98 -28.64
CA GLN A 477 11.89 -10.23 -27.38
C GLN A 477 12.00 -9.03 -26.45
N ARG A 478 12.35 -7.85 -26.97
CA ARG A 478 12.50 -6.64 -26.16
C ARG A 478 11.78 -5.48 -26.82
N THR A 479 10.96 -4.78 -26.04
CA THR A 479 10.22 -3.59 -26.46
C THR A 479 10.68 -2.41 -25.62
N PHE A 480 11.18 -1.38 -26.29
CA PHE A 480 11.53 -0.10 -25.69
C PHE A 480 10.37 0.86 -25.82
N THR A 481 10.21 1.74 -24.85
CA THR A 481 9.26 2.87 -24.93
C THR A 481 10.05 4.16 -24.76
N ILE A 482 10.18 4.91 -25.84
CA ILE A 482 10.95 6.16 -25.87
C ILE A 482 9.96 7.33 -26.00
N PRO A 483 9.94 8.26 -25.05
CA PRO A 483 9.09 9.43 -25.14
C PRO A 483 9.66 10.45 -26.14
N PHE A 484 8.79 11.19 -26.83
CA PHE A 484 9.20 12.18 -27.84
C PHE A 484 8.24 13.38 -27.87
N GLY A 485 8.73 14.50 -28.40
CA GLY A 485 7.97 15.74 -28.61
C GLY A 485 8.08 16.25 -30.05
N PRO A 486 7.58 17.46 -30.35
CA PRO A 486 7.85 18.15 -31.60
C PRO A 486 9.32 18.57 -31.71
N SER A 487 9.81 18.76 -32.93
CA SER A 487 11.10 19.42 -33.21
C SER A 487 10.88 20.90 -33.56
N GLU A 488 11.96 21.66 -33.75
CA GLU A 488 11.86 23.07 -34.17
C GLU A 488 11.19 23.24 -35.55
N THR A 489 11.37 22.26 -36.44
CA THR A 489 10.87 22.30 -37.82
C THR A 489 9.59 21.50 -38.01
N ILE A 490 9.31 20.52 -37.14
CA ILE A 490 8.18 19.60 -37.27
C ILE A 490 7.35 19.62 -35.98
N VAL A 491 6.30 20.43 -35.99
CA VAL A 491 5.41 20.63 -34.83
C VAL A 491 4.21 19.69 -34.78
N LYS A 492 3.75 19.15 -35.92
CA LYS A 492 2.55 18.30 -35.96
C LYS A 492 2.90 16.84 -35.66
N TYR A 493 2.13 16.23 -34.76
CA TYR A 493 2.32 14.83 -34.33
C TYR A 493 2.43 13.83 -35.50
N ASP A 494 1.54 13.91 -36.48
CA ASP A 494 1.55 12.95 -37.61
C ASP A 494 2.78 13.11 -38.50
N GLN A 495 3.32 14.32 -38.63
CA GLN A 495 4.55 14.57 -39.37
C GLN A 495 5.75 14.02 -38.61
N VAL A 496 5.86 14.30 -37.30
CA VAL A 496 6.91 13.72 -36.43
C VAL A 496 6.88 12.20 -36.50
N ARG A 497 5.69 11.59 -36.37
CA ARG A 497 5.51 10.15 -36.48
C ARG A 497 6.00 9.60 -37.82
N LYS A 498 5.65 10.25 -38.94
CA LYS A 498 6.09 9.84 -40.28
C LYS A 498 7.61 9.89 -40.40
N THR A 499 8.23 11.01 -39.99
CA THR A 499 9.68 11.20 -40.01
C THR A 499 10.40 10.15 -39.15
N MET A 500 9.93 9.90 -37.92
CA MET A 500 10.51 8.87 -37.06
C MET A 500 10.41 7.46 -37.66
N ILE A 501 9.29 7.12 -38.31
CA ILE A 501 9.14 5.81 -39.00
C ILE A 501 10.17 5.66 -40.11
N GLU A 502 10.36 6.70 -40.92
CA GLU A 502 11.34 6.71 -42.01
C GLU A 502 12.77 6.57 -41.47
N SER A 503 13.16 7.38 -40.49
CA SER A 503 14.49 7.31 -39.84
C SER A 503 14.75 5.93 -39.21
N LEU A 504 13.79 5.37 -38.47
CA LEU A 504 13.94 4.08 -37.82
C LEU A 504 13.98 2.91 -38.81
N LYS A 505 13.20 2.95 -39.91
CA LYS A 505 13.29 1.93 -40.97
C LYS A 505 14.64 1.96 -41.68
N ASN A 506 15.22 3.14 -41.82
CA ASN A 506 16.55 3.33 -42.41
C ASN A 506 17.70 3.00 -41.44
N SER A 507 17.40 2.59 -40.20
CA SER A 507 18.42 2.25 -39.21
C SER A 507 19.22 0.99 -39.54
N GLY A 508 18.72 0.12 -40.43
CA GLY A 508 19.33 -1.18 -40.71
C GLY A 508 19.21 -2.20 -39.57
N LEU A 509 18.39 -1.92 -38.54
CA LEU A 509 18.09 -2.90 -37.49
C LEU A 509 17.07 -3.93 -38.01
N PRO A 510 17.32 -5.24 -37.84
CA PRO A 510 16.40 -6.28 -38.28
C PRO A 510 15.13 -6.31 -37.43
N ASP A 511 14.02 -6.71 -38.05
CA ASP A 511 12.75 -7.05 -37.39
C ASP A 511 12.16 -5.97 -36.47
N LEU A 512 12.33 -4.69 -36.85
CA LEU A 512 11.75 -3.57 -36.12
C LEU A 512 10.22 -3.53 -36.24
N LYS A 513 9.53 -3.68 -35.10
CA LYS A 513 8.10 -3.34 -34.98
C LYS A 513 7.95 -2.02 -34.25
N ILE A 514 7.34 -1.04 -34.92
CA ILE A 514 7.20 0.33 -34.41
C ILE A 514 5.72 0.62 -34.19
N SER A 515 5.36 1.10 -33.00
CA SER A 515 4.03 1.62 -32.71
C SER A 515 4.12 2.92 -31.92
N PHE A 516 3.09 3.75 -32.00
CA PHE A 516 3.09 5.08 -31.40
C PHE A 516 1.87 5.25 -30.50
N SER A 517 2.04 6.01 -29.42
CA SER A 517 0.93 6.58 -28.65
C SER A 517 1.06 8.10 -28.68
N SER A 518 -0.05 8.79 -28.91
CA SER A 518 -0.11 10.24 -28.81
C SER A 518 0.09 10.70 -27.36
N GLU A 519 0.41 11.98 -27.21
CA GLU A 519 0.36 12.63 -25.91
C GLU A 519 -1.06 12.50 -25.34
N SER A 520 -1.15 12.24 -24.03
CA SER A 520 -2.43 11.95 -23.38
C SER A 520 -2.46 12.41 -21.93
N ILE A 521 -3.66 12.69 -21.42
CA ILE A 521 -3.86 12.96 -20.01
C ILE A 521 -4.21 11.64 -19.33
N SER A 522 -3.38 11.20 -18.39
CA SER A 522 -3.57 9.94 -17.67
C SER A 522 -3.56 10.17 -16.16
N GLN A 523 -4.03 9.18 -15.40
CA GLN A 523 -3.85 9.22 -13.94
C GLN A 523 -2.36 9.28 -13.64
N CYS A 524 -1.95 10.24 -12.82
CA CYS A 524 -0.56 10.27 -12.41
C CYS A 524 -0.26 9.01 -11.63
N PRO A 525 0.79 8.25 -11.99
CA PRO A 525 1.27 7.20 -11.13
C PRO A 525 1.55 7.84 -9.77
N LEU A 526 0.88 7.32 -8.74
CA LEU A 526 1.20 7.63 -7.36
C LEU A 526 2.62 7.10 -7.15
N ASN A 527 3.60 7.97 -7.38
CA ASN A 527 5.00 7.59 -7.21
C ASN A 527 5.26 7.45 -5.72
N ASN A 528 5.13 6.22 -5.22
CA ASN A 528 5.49 5.86 -3.85
C ASN A 528 6.99 6.09 -3.56
N ASN A 529 7.84 6.21 -4.59
CA ASN A 529 9.31 6.20 -4.43
C ASN A 529 10.06 7.51 -4.78
N ILE A 530 9.39 8.60 -5.20
CA ILE A 530 10.09 9.87 -5.54
C ILE A 530 9.96 10.93 -4.42
N SER A 531 9.20 10.65 -3.36
CA SER A 531 8.98 11.61 -2.26
C SER A 531 10.12 11.68 -1.23
N SER A 532 11.18 10.90 -1.35
CA SER A 532 12.29 10.92 -0.37
C SER A 532 13.35 12.01 -0.64
N ARG A 533 13.23 12.84 -1.68
CA ARG A 533 14.27 13.84 -2.04
C ARG A 533 13.78 15.17 -2.62
N LEU A 534 12.65 15.70 -2.18
CA LEU A 534 12.44 17.16 -2.25
C LEU A 534 12.87 17.73 -0.90
N SER A 535 13.89 18.59 -0.91
CA SER A 535 14.37 19.29 0.27
C SER A 535 13.22 20.11 0.89
N ILE A 536 13.27 20.25 2.21
CA ILE A 536 12.31 21.02 3.02
C ILE A 536 12.14 22.47 2.52
N SER A 537 13.11 23.00 1.76
CA SER A 537 13.06 24.31 1.10
C SER A 537 11.90 24.49 0.11
N ASP A 538 11.39 23.43 -0.52
CA ASP A 538 10.34 23.57 -1.55
C ASP A 538 8.91 23.68 -0.95
N ARG A 539 8.78 23.52 0.38
CA ARG A 539 7.48 23.60 1.08
C ARG A 539 7.29 24.87 1.91
N SER A 540 8.34 25.63 2.22
CA SER A 540 8.23 26.87 3.00
C SER A 540 7.52 28.00 2.26
N ASP A 541 7.63 28.04 0.93
CA ASP A 541 7.21 29.18 0.11
C ASP A 541 5.69 29.20 -0.19
N LEU A 542 4.91 28.42 0.56
CA LEU A 542 3.43 28.41 0.46
C LEU A 542 2.75 29.01 1.70
N VAL A 543 3.50 29.39 2.73
CA VAL A 543 2.94 29.94 3.98
C VAL A 543 3.56 31.31 4.38
N SER A 544 4.68 31.74 3.79
CA SER A 544 5.39 32.96 4.20
C SER A 544 4.94 34.27 3.55
N ASP A 545 4.18 34.27 2.46
CA ASP A 545 3.97 35.49 1.65
C ASP A 545 2.63 36.22 1.90
N LEU A 546 2.03 36.05 3.09
CA LEU A 546 0.77 36.73 3.47
C LEU A 546 0.85 37.51 4.79
N VAL A 547 2.03 37.97 5.18
CA VAL A 547 2.16 38.99 6.23
C VAL A 547 3.03 40.13 5.72
N LEU A 548 2.40 41.09 5.04
CA LEU A 548 2.90 42.45 4.92
C LEU A 548 1.76 43.44 5.25
N GLU A 549 2.05 44.23 6.28
CA GLU A 549 1.52 45.56 6.63
C GLU A 549 0.04 45.70 7.06
N TYR A 550 -0.16 45.65 8.37
CA TYR A 550 -0.64 46.81 9.15
C TYR A 550 0.15 46.95 10.46
#